data_AF-A0A9W4JW81-F1
#
_entry.id   AF-A0A9W4JW81-F1
#
_cell.length_a   1.000
_cell.length_b   1.000
_cell.length_c   1.000
_cell.angle_alpha   90.00
_cell.angle_beta   90.00
_cell.angle_gamma   90.00
#
_symmetry.space_group_name_H-M   'P 1'
#
loop_
_entity.id
_entity.type
_entity.pdbx_description
1 polymer ?
#
loop_
_entity_poly.entity_id
_entity_poly.type
_entity_poly.pdbx_seq_one_letter_code
_entity_poly.pdbx_strand_id
1 'polypeptide(L)'
;MDVSTLVFYHCDLGPTNILVDVATGSLGIIDWELAGYVPIEWVRKKFRISAGMDFDYGDEWSKKDWRRKVAQHLEKMGYNDVLDAWWKSQDSS
;
A
#
# COMPACT_ATOMS: atom_id res chain seq x y z
N MET A 1 -8.28 7.21 14.98
CA MET A 1 -6.98 7.07 14.30
C MET A 1 -5.92 7.27 15.35
N ASP A 2 -5.04 6.29 15.52
CA ASP A 2 -3.83 6.50 16.32
C ASP A 2 -2.81 7.24 15.43
N VAL A 3 -2.21 8.29 15.97
CA VAL A 3 -1.17 9.08 15.29
C VAL A 3 0.15 9.02 16.08
N SER A 4 0.26 8.10 17.04
CA SER A 4 1.42 7.90 17.89
C SER A 4 2.67 7.46 17.11
N THR A 5 2.48 6.80 15.95
CA THR A 5 3.56 6.27 15.12
C THR A 5 3.44 6.79 13.69
N LEU A 6 4.33 7.71 13.34
CA LEU A 6 4.47 8.24 11.98
C LEU A 6 5.67 7.59 11.28
N VAL A 7 5.50 7.25 10.01
CA VAL A 7 6.56 6.70 9.15
C VAL A 7 6.74 7.56 7.91
N PHE A 8 7.98 7.74 7.47
CA PHE A 8 8.25 8.38 6.19
C PHE A 8 7.77 7.46 5.07
N TYR A 9 6.80 7.93 4.29
CA TYR A 9 6.15 7.18 3.24
C TYR A 9 6.12 8.00 1.95
N HIS A 10 6.24 7.33 0.81
CA HIS A 10 6.22 7.96 -0.50
C HIS A 10 4.91 8.71 -0.80
N CYS A 11 3.81 8.33 -0.16
CA CYS A 11 2.44 8.81 -0.37
C CYS A 11 1.88 8.59 -1.78
N ASP A 12 2.71 8.32 -2.79
CA ASP A 12 2.30 7.90 -4.13
C ASP A 12 2.93 6.60 -4.64
N LEU A 13 3.08 5.60 -3.76
CA LEU A 13 3.78 4.36 -4.11
C LEU A 13 2.90 3.41 -4.95
N GLY A 14 2.66 3.75 -6.21
CA GLY A 14 2.01 2.89 -7.21
C GLY A 14 3.01 2.08 -8.03
N PRO A 15 2.53 1.11 -8.84
CA PRO A 15 3.41 0.28 -9.66
C PRO A 15 4.14 1.10 -10.73
N THR A 16 3.56 2.22 -11.16
CA THR A 16 4.14 3.16 -12.13
C THR A 16 5.34 3.94 -11.60
N ASN A 17 5.49 4.02 -10.27
CA ASN A 17 6.58 4.73 -9.60
C ASN A 17 7.70 3.79 -9.13
N ILE A 18 7.68 2.54 -9.59
CA ILE A 18 8.67 1.51 -9.31
C ILE A 18 9.36 1.09 -10.61
N LEU A 19 10.67 1.31 -10.68
CA LEU A 19 11.52 0.85 -11.77
C LEU A 19 12.19 -0.46 -11.36
N VAL A 20 12.09 -1.49 -12.19
CA VAL A 20 12.71 -2.81 -11.94
C VAL A 20 13.68 -3.12 -13.07
N ASP A 21 14.95 -3.34 -12.73
CA ASP A 21 15.91 -3.94 -13.65
C ASP A 21 15.74 -5.46 -13.61
N VAL A 22 15.18 -6.02 -14.67
CA VAL A 22 14.90 -7.46 -14.78
C VAL A 22 16.15 -8.32 -14.88
N ALA A 23 17.29 -7.76 -15.29
CA ALA A 23 18.54 -8.51 -15.43
C ALA A 23 19.24 -8.68 -14.06
N THR A 24 19.14 -7.67 -13.19
CA THR A 24 19.83 -7.65 -11.90
C THR A 24 18.90 -7.85 -10.70
N GLY A 25 17.60 -7.66 -10.89
CA GLY A 25 16.61 -7.60 -9.80
C GLY A 25 16.67 -6.30 -8.99
N SER A 26 17.46 -5.31 -9.43
CA SER A 26 17.57 -4.01 -8.77
C SER A 26 16.27 -3.22 -8.91
N LEU A 27 15.95 -2.42 -7.90
CA LEU A 27 14.69 -1.67 -7.83
C LEU A 27 14.96 -0.21 -7.48
N GLY A 28 14.33 0.70 -8.21
CA GLY A 28 14.35 2.14 -7.98
C GLY A 28 12.95 2.67 -7.72
N ILE A 29 12.85 3.65 -6.81
CA ILE A 29 11.60 4.35 -6.49
C ILE A 29 11.76 5.81 -6.93
N ILE A 30 10.83 6.30 -7.73
CA ILE A 30 10.83 7.65 -8.31
C ILE A 30 9.60 8.44 -7.86
N ASP A 31 9.58 9.74 -8.14
CA ASP A 31 8.42 10.62 -7.94
C ASP A 31 8.06 10.91 -6.46
N TRP A 32 9.06 11.37 -5.71
CA TRP A 32 8.97 11.62 -4.27
C TRP A 32 8.23 12.92 -3.88
N GLU A 33 7.57 13.60 -4.81
CA GLU A 33 7.01 14.93 -4.57
C GLU A 33 5.91 14.96 -3.49
N LEU A 34 5.20 13.84 -3.30
CA LEU A 34 4.16 13.69 -2.28
C LEU A 34 4.67 13.06 -0.97
N ALA A 35 5.95 12.70 -0.90
CA ALA A 35 6.49 11.97 0.24
C ALA A 35 6.39 12.76 1.55
N GLY A 36 6.05 12.06 2.63
CA GLY A 36 5.87 12.69 3.94
C GLY A 36 5.69 11.70 5.07
N TYR A 37 5.60 12.21 6.29
CA TYR A 37 5.31 11.39 7.47
C TYR A 37 3.81 11.17 7.61
N VAL A 38 3.39 9.90 7.62
CA VAL A 38 1.98 9.49 7.74
C VAL A 38 1.81 8.46 8.86
N PRO A 39 0.60 8.31 9.43
CA PRO A 39 0.33 7.24 10.38
C PRO A 39 0.66 5.87 9.76
N ILE A 40 1.33 5.02 10.52
CA ILE A 40 1.81 3.71 10.04
C ILE A 40 0.69 2.85 9.42
N GLU A 41 -0.52 2.96 9.96
CA GLU A 41 -1.72 2.26 9.48
C GLU A 41 -2.14 2.67 8.06
N TRP A 42 -1.83 3.90 7.63
CA TRP A 42 -2.21 4.40 6.31
C TRP A 42 -1.45 3.69 5.19
N VAL A 43 -0.23 3.24 5.48
CA VAL A 43 0.63 2.56 4.50
C VAL A 43 -0.04 1.28 4.01
N ARG A 44 -0.43 0.37 4.90
CA ARG A 44 -1.12 -0.88 4.52
C ARG A 44 -2.49 -0.61 3.91
N LYS A 45 -3.24 0.35 4.46
CA LYS A 45 -4.58 0.70 3.97
C LYS A 45 -4.55 1.11 2.50
N LYS A 46 -3.55 1.88 2.06
CA LYS A 46 -3.44 2.32 0.66
C LYS A 46 -3.44 1.14 -0.32
N PHE A 47 -2.65 0.09 -0.04
CA PHE A 47 -2.58 -1.13 -0.86
C PHE A 47 -3.89 -1.94 -0.89
N ARG A 48 -4.77 -1.78 0.09
CA ARG A 48 -6.06 -2.50 0.13
C ARG A 48 -7.16 -1.82 -0.67
N ILE A 49 -7.20 -0.48 -0.68
CA ILE A 49 -8.37 0.26 -1.18
C ILE A 49 -8.10 1.10 -2.42
N SER A 50 -6.85 1.45 -2.71
CA SER A 50 -6.54 2.38 -3.80
C SER A 50 -6.47 1.64 -5.13
N ALA A 51 -7.30 2.06 -6.10
CA ALA A 51 -7.26 1.56 -7.48
C ALA A 51 -5.96 1.95 -8.21
N GLY A 52 -5.26 3.01 -7.75
CA GLY A 52 -3.92 3.36 -8.23
C GLY A 52 -2.86 2.31 -7.88
N MET A 53 -3.25 1.27 -7.15
CA MET A 53 -2.42 0.11 -6.86
C MET A 53 -2.72 -1.08 -7.79
N ASP A 54 -3.54 -0.95 -8.83
CA ASP A 54 -3.78 -2.04 -9.78
C ASP A 54 -2.88 -1.85 -11.01
N PHE A 55 -2.41 -2.95 -11.63
CA PHE A 55 -1.81 -2.85 -12.95
C PHE A 55 -2.90 -2.52 -13.99
N ASP A 56 -2.51 -1.80 -15.04
CA ASP A 56 -3.38 -1.52 -16.19
C ASP A 56 -3.48 -2.72 -17.15
N TYR A 57 -2.54 -3.67 -17.06
CA TYR A 57 -2.49 -4.90 -17.85
C TYR A 57 -2.82 -6.17 -17.03
N GLY A 58 -3.26 -7.23 -17.71
CA GLY A 58 -3.62 -8.52 -17.10
C GLY A 58 -5.13 -8.71 -16.85
N ASP A 59 -5.50 -9.88 -16.37
CA ASP A 59 -6.85 -10.20 -15.89
C ASP A 59 -7.12 -9.58 -14.50
N GLU A 60 -8.39 -9.60 -14.07
CA GLU A 60 -8.81 -9.01 -12.79
C GLU A 60 -8.01 -9.49 -11.57
N TRP A 61 -7.56 -10.75 -11.56
CA TRP A 61 -6.80 -11.30 -10.45
C TRP A 61 -5.34 -10.86 -10.52
N SER A 62 -4.71 -10.97 -11.69
CA SER A 62 -3.30 -10.59 -11.86
C SER A 62 -3.05 -9.10 -11.66
N LYS A 63 -4.01 -8.24 -12.04
CA LYS A 63 -3.94 -6.78 -11.81
C LYS A 63 -3.80 -6.39 -10.33
N LYS A 64 -4.46 -7.15 -9.45
CA LYS A 64 -4.53 -6.90 -8.00
C LYS A 64 -3.52 -7.72 -7.19
N ASP A 65 -2.79 -8.62 -7.85
CA ASP A 65 -1.96 -9.61 -7.17
C ASP A 65 -0.81 -8.97 -6.37
N TRP A 66 -0.13 -7.96 -6.94
CA TRP A 66 0.99 -7.33 -6.28
C TRP A 66 0.55 -6.54 -5.03
N ARG A 67 -0.49 -5.70 -5.12
CA ARG A 67 -0.98 -4.94 -3.97
C ARG A 67 -1.47 -5.85 -2.85
N ARG A 68 -2.05 -7.01 -3.20
CA ARG A 68 -2.41 -8.06 -2.24
C ARG A 68 -1.18 -8.61 -1.54
N LYS A 69 -0.12 -8.97 -2.27
CA LYS A 69 1.14 -9.47 -1.71
C LYS A 69 1.82 -8.43 -0.81
N VAL A 70 1.86 -7.16 -1.22
CA VAL A 70 2.42 -6.08 -0.41
C VAL A 70 1.63 -5.89 0.89
N ALA A 71 0.29 -5.84 0.81
CA ALA A 71 -0.56 -5.71 1.99
C ALA A 71 -0.40 -6.89 2.99
N GLN A 72 -0.23 -8.11 2.49
CA GLN A 72 0.05 -9.31 3.30
C GLN A 72 1.44 -9.25 3.95
N HIS A 73 2.44 -8.69 3.27
CA HIS A 73 3.78 -8.52 3.83
C HIS A 73 3.81 -7.44 4.92
N LEU A 74 3.16 -6.31 4.69
CA LEU A 74 3.02 -5.23 5.66
C LEU A 74 2.33 -5.70 6.95
N GLU A 75 1.28 -6.53 6.82
CA GLU A 75 0.64 -7.17 7.98
C GLU A 75 1.62 -7.98 8.83
N LYS A 76 2.46 -8.80 8.19
CA LYS A 76 3.49 -9.60 8.88
C LYS A 76 4.54 -8.74 9.57
N MET A 77 4.75 -7.51 9.10
CA MET A 77 5.64 -6.52 9.73
C MET A 77 4.97 -5.74 10.87
N GLY A 78 3.69 -6.01 11.18
CA GLY A 78 2.94 -5.35 12.25
C GLY A 78 2.23 -4.06 11.81
N TYR A 79 2.15 -3.78 10.51
CA TYR A 79 1.38 -2.66 9.98
C TYR A 79 -0.09 -3.06 9.98
N ASN A 80 -0.71 -3.00 11.15
CA ASN A 80 -2.10 -3.38 11.33
C ASN A 80 -3.02 -2.43 10.56
N ASP A 81 -4.19 -2.93 10.19
CA ASP A 81 -5.17 -2.16 9.45
C ASP A 81 -6.31 -1.73 10.36
N VAL A 82 -6.68 -0.46 10.28
CA VAL A 82 -7.83 0.12 11.00
C VAL A 82 -9.16 -0.26 10.35
N LEU A 83 -9.13 -0.83 9.14
CA LEU A 83 -10.34 -1.22 8.42
C LEU A 83 -11.19 -2.21 9.21
N ASP A 84 -10.61 -3.15 9.97
CA ASP A 84 -11.41 -4.07 10.78
C ASP A 84 -12.26 -3.34 11.85
N ALA A 85 -11.76 -2.22 12.39
CA ALA A 85 -12.53 -1.39 13.30
C ALA A 85 -13.62 -0.58 12.56
N TRP A 86 -13.35 -0.13 11.33
CA TRP A 86 -14.30 0.63 10.51
C TRP A 86 -15.44 -0.24 9.98
N TRP A 87 -15.17 -1.43 9.43
CA TRP A 87 -16.21 -2.37 8.99
C TRP A 87 -17.08 -2.86 10.15
N LYS A 88 -16.48 -3.19 11.32
CA LYS A 88 -17.25 -3.52 12.53
C LYS A 88 -18.16 -2.39 13.00
N SER A 89 -17.76 -1.12 12.80
CA SER A 89 -18.60 0.03 13.14
C SER A 89 -19.80 0.22 12.19
N GLN A 90 -19.71 -0.28 10.96
CA GLN A 90 -20.80 -0.21 9.97
C GLN A 90 -21.83 -1.34 10.16
N ASP A 91 -21.40 -2.54 10.58
CA ASP A 91 -22.32 -3.67 10.88
C ASP A 91 -23.11 -3.50 12.19
N SER A 92 -22.79 -2.47 12.97
CA SER A 92 -23.45 -2.12 14.24
C SER A 92 -24.50 -1.01 14.10
N SER A 93 -24.84 -0.60 12.86
CA SER A 93 -25.74 0.50 12.53
C SER A 93 -26.99 0.04 11.78
#